data_AF-A0A959VMM7-F1
#
_entry.id   AF-A0A959VMM7-F1
#
_cell.length_a   1.000
_cell.length_b   1.000
_cell.length_c   1.000
_cell.angle_alpha   90.00
_cell.angle_beta   90.00
_cell.angle_gamma   90.00
#
_symmetry.space_group_name_H-M   'P 1'
#
loop_
_entity.id
_entity.type
_entity.pdbx_description
1 polymer ?
#
loop_
_entity_poly.entity_id
_entity_poly.type
_entity_poly.pdbx_seq_one_letter_code
_entity_poly.pdbx_strand_id
1 'polypeptide(L)'
;MPWAQLRLTVTLTLTAGLATLGYASPVAASDRVELRGSVPAYADPDAEAGQVPESRSLSFHVVLGLRDRDGARALAKRVSDPRSDSYREFVSAAEFRRRFSWRRQQIRPVARWLRKYGMEVGDPTPNGVLLPAKGTAAEFEQAFRTQLGLYRAFGQELVAARSPLSVPRRVARMVRGTIGVPRGACKPGPRRFADRRDRRRLRRSGCPSRPCAARPTSLPATTASILLALLGSRG
;
A
#
# COMPACT_ATOMS: atom_id res chain seq x y z
N MET A 1 74.60 4.19 67.51
CA MET A 1 75.41 3.55 66.46
C MET A 1 74.55 3.36 65.21
N PRO A 2 74.51 4.32 64.27
CA PRO A 2 73.83 4.12 62.99
C PRO A 2 74.86 3.62 61.96
N TRP A 3 74.58 2.48 61.33
CA TRP A 3 75.30 2.03 60.15
C TRP A 3 74.30 1.98 59.00
N ALA A 4 74.55 2.89 58.06
CA ALA A 4 73.84 3.03 56.81
C ALA A 4 73.77 1.72 56.02
N GLN A 5 72.71 1.55 55.24
CA GLN A 5 72.88 1.32 53.81
C GLN A 5 71.66 1.86 53.04
N LEU A 6 71.97 2.79 52.12
CA LEU A 6 71.16 3.19 50.98
C LEU A 6 70.87 1.96 50.12
N ARG A 7 69.61 1.81 49.67
CA ARG A 7 69.33 1.15 48.40
C ARG A 7 68.31 1.95 47.60
N LEU A 8 68.80 2.49 46.49
CA LEU A 8 68.04 2.93 45.33
C LEU A 8 67.18 1.77 44.79
N THR A 9 65.88 2.02 44.60
CA THR A 9 65.02 1.30 43.64
C THR A 9 63.93 2.28 43.18
N VAL A 10 64.15 2.97 42.07
CA VAL A 10 63.62 2.65 40.71
C VAL A 10 62.09 2.68 40.65
N THR A 11 61.60 3.75 40.03
CA THR A 11 60.21 4.10 39.74
C THR A 11 59.58 3.20 38.67
N LEU A 12 58.32 2.81 38.83
CA LEU A 12 57.47 2.35 37.72
C LEU A 12 56.07 2.98 37.85
N THR A 13 55.84 4.04 37.08
CA THR A 13 54.52 4.66 36.90
C THR A 13 53.65 3.73 36.05
N LEU A 14 52.61 3.17 36.66
CA LEU A 14 51.61 2.35 35.97
C LEU A 14 50.49 3.26 35.44
N THR A 15 50.58 3.68 34.18
CA THR A 15 49.48 4.35 33.47
C THR A 15 48.40 3.32 33.13
N ALA A 16 47.24 3.42 33.78
CA ALA A 16 46.06 2.63 33.47
C ALA A 16 45.38 3.15 32.19
N GLY A 17 45.55 2.43 31.08
CA GLY A 17 44.80 2.68 29.85
C GLY A 17 43.37 2.14 29.96
N LEU A 18 42.37 3.02 29.95
CA LEU A 18 40.97 2.63 29.77
C LEU A 18 40.76 2.23 28.29
N ALA A 19 40.65 0.93 28.03
CA ALA A 19 40.19 0.42 26.74
C ALA A 19 38.67 0.69 26.61
N THR A 20 38.28 1.61 25.74
CA THR A 20 36.89 1.79 25.34
C THR A 20 36.50 0.64 24.40
N LEU A 21 35.83 -0.38 24.96
CA LEU A 21 35.13 -1.39 24.17
C LEU A 21 34.02 -0.70 23.37
N GLY A 22 34.25 -0.54 22.07
CA GLY A 22 33.22 -0.10 21.13
C GLY A 22 32.07 -1.10 21.12
N TYR A 23 30.94 -0.73 21.73
CA TYR A 23 29.71 -1.51 21.69
C TYR A 23 29.11 -1.40 20.28
N ALA A 24 29.59 -2.23 19.35
CA ALA A 24 28.96 -2.41 18.06
C ALA A 24 27.59 -3.07 18.31
N SER A 25 26.55 -2.25 18.45
CA SER A 25 25.19 -2.74 18.53
C SER A 25 24.92 -3.55 17.26
N PRO A 26 24.44 -4.81 17.34
CA PRO A 26 24.01 -5.52 16.16
C PRO A 26 22.91 -4.67 15.51
N VAL A 27 23.19 -4.14 14.31
CA VAL A 27 22.15 -3.58 13.46
C VAL A 27 21.20 -4.74 13.22
N ALA A 28 20.08 -4.75 13.93
CA ALA A 28 19.08 -5.81 13.82
C ALA A 28 18.80 -6.01 12.34
N ALA A 29 19.24 -7.16 11.81
CA ALA A 29 18.87 -7.61 10.48
C ALA A 29 17.35 -7.43 10.40
N SER A 30 16.91 -6.55 9.52
CA SER A 30 15.52 -6.12 9.52
C SER A 30 14.65 -7.36 9.28
N ASP A 31 13.97 -7.83 10.32
CA ASP A 31 13.02 -8.94 10.27
C ASP A 31 11.85 -8.50 9.38
N ARG A 32 11.95 -8.83 8.11
CA ARG A 32 11.05 -8.41 7.04
C ARG A 32 10.46 -9.63 6.35
N VAL A 33 9.24 -9.47 5.86
CA VAL A 33 8.47 -10.50 5.19
C VAL A 33 8.11 -10.00 3.80
N GLU A 34 8.35 -10.84 2.80
CA GLU A 34 7.92 -10.60 1.43
C GLU A 34 6.42 -10.86 1.29
N LEU A 35 5.73 -9.89 0.69
CA LEU A 35 4.33 -9.96 0.33
C LEU A 35 4.23 -10.60 -1.05
N ARG A 36 4.20 -11.94 -1.09
CA ARG A 36 4.00 -12.71 -2.33
C ARG A 36 2.70 -12.29 -3.02
N GLY A 37 2.77 -12.12 -4.34
CA GLY A 37 1.63 -11.65 -5.15
C GLY A 37 1.42 -10.13 -5.16
N SER A 38 2.39 -9.35 -4.67
CA SER A 38 2.35 -7.88 -4.78
C SER A 38 2.78 -7.35 -6.15
N VAL A 39 3.42 -8.17 -6.98
CA VAL A 39 3.73 -7.83 -8.37
C VAL A 39 2.50 -8.16 -9.22
N PRO A 40 1.89 -7.17 -9.89
CA PRO A 40 0.71 -7.40 -10.70
C PRO A 40 1.08 -8.11 -12.01
N ALA A 41 0.16 -8.89 -12.56
CA ALA A 41 0.40 -9.68 -13.78
C ALA A 41 0.71 -8.82 -15.03
N TYR A 42 0.35 -7.54 -15.02
CA TYR A 42 0.67 -6.61 -16.12
C TYR A 42 2.10 -6.04 -16.07
N ALA A 43 2.83 -6.25 -14.96
CA ALA A 43 4.21 -5.83 -14.80
C ALA A 43 5.16 -6.86 -15.44
N ASP A 44 4.94 -7.11 -16.73
CA ASP A 44 5.80 -7.96 -17.55
C ASP A 44 7.09 -7.18 -17.89
N PRO A 45 8.29 -7.75 -17.67
CA PRO A 45 9.55 -7.11 -18.06
C PRO A 45 9.58 -6.61 -19.51
N ASP A 46 8.92 -7.31 -20.44
CA ASP A 46 8.87 -6.92 -21.86
C ASP A 46 7.98 -5.70 -22.11
N ALA A 47 7.04 -5.42 -21.20
CA ALA A 47 6.18 -4.25 -21.23
C ALA A 47 6.77 -3.04 -20.49
N GLU A 48 7.98 -3.15 -19.95
CA GLU A 48 8.66 -2.07 -19.24
C GLU A 48 9.04 -0.95 -20.21
N ALA A 49 8.48 0.22 -19.97
CA ALA A 49 8.71 1.44 -20.74
C ALA A 49 9.77 2.36 -20.12
N GLY A 50 10.24 2.06 -18.91
CA GLY A 50 11.34 2.77 -18.26
C GLY A 50 11.29 2.82 -16.74
N GLN A 51 12.19 3.61 -16.16
CA GLN A 51 12.26 3.87 -14.72
C GLN A 51 11.30 4.97 -14.28
N VAL A 52 10.82 4.87 -13.04
CA VAL A 52 10.01 5.92 -12.43
C VAL A 52 10.95 6.97 -11.84
N PRO A 53 10.77 8.28 -12.13
CA PRO A 53 11.56 9.32 -11.47
C PRO A 53 11.40 9.26 -9.95
N GLU A 54 12.50 9.28 -9.21
CA GLU A 54 12.52 9.19 -7.74
C GLU A 54 11.61 10.22 -7.05
N SER A 55 11.53 11.43 -7.62
CA SER A 55 10.72 12.54 -7.11
C SER A 55 9.24 12.46 -7.50
N ARG A 56 8.82 11.48 -8.33
CA ARG A 56 7.43 11.34 -8.77
C ARG A 56 6.54 11.08 -7.56
N SER A 57 5.56 11.95 -7.33
CA SER A 57 4.58 11.75 -6.27
C SER A 57 3.65 10.58 -6.60
N LEU A 58 3.55 9.65 -5.65
CA LEU A 58 2.71 8.47 -5.70
C LEU A 58 1.56 8.61 -4.69
N SER A 59 0.37 8.20 -5.12
CA SER A 59 -0.80 8.05 -4.25
C SER A 59 -1.22 6.60 -4.27
N PHE A 60 -1.15 5.93 -3.12
CA PHE A 60 -1.42 4.51 -3.01
C PHE A 60 -2.24 4.21 -1.76
N HIS A 61 -2.86 3.04 -1.76
CA HIS A 61 -3.57 2.51 -0.61
C HIS A 61 -2.86 1.26 -0.13
N VAL A 62 -2.53 1.22 1.16
CA VAL A 62 -2.09 -0.01 1.79
C VAL A 62 -3.32 -0.86 2.09
N VAL A 63 -3.33 -2.08 1.57
CA VAL A 63 -4.40 -3.05 1.79
C VAL A 63 -4.14 -3.75 3.12
N LEU A 64 -5.03 -3.53 4.07
CA LEU A 64 -5.06 -4.18 5.35
C LEU A 64 -5.89 -5.46 5.24
N GLY A 65 -5.32 -6.58 5.66
CA GLY A 65 -6.03 -7.86 5.77
C GLY A 65 -7.09 -7.81 6.88
N LEU A 66 -8.04 -8.74 6.84
CA LEU A 66 -8.97 -8.93 7.95
C LEU A 66 -8.23 -9.52 9.15
N ARG A 67 -8.61 -9.08 10.34
CA ARG A 67 -8.11 -9.61 11.62
C ARG A 67 -8.53 -11.07 11.80
N ASP A 68 -9.75 -11.40 11.39
CA ASP A 68 -10.31 -12.74 11.41
C ASP A 68 -10.83 -13.11 10.01
N ARG A 69 -9.92 -13.61 9.17
CA ARG A 69 -10.21 -13.99 7.78
C ARG A 69 -11.08 -15.23 7.71
N ASP A 70 -10.82 -16.20 8.59
CA ASP A 70 -11.48 -17.50 8.55
C ASP A 70 -12.92 -17.38 9.06
N GLY A 71 -13.16 -16.57 10.09
CA GLY A 71 -14.51 -16.21 10.53
C GLY A 71 -15.28 -15.43 9.47
N ALA A 72 -14.64 -14.48 8.78
CA ALA A 72 -15.28 -13.75 7.68
C ALA A 72 -15.67 -14.67 6.51
N ARG A 73 -14.80 -15.63 6.17
CA ARG A 73 -15.07 -16.65 5.15
C ARG A 73 -16.19 -17.60 5.58
N ALA A 74 -16.20 -18.02 6.84
CA ALA A 74 -17.24 -18.88 7.40
C ALA A 74 -18.61 -18.17 7.39
N LEU A 75 -18.66 -16.89 7.78
CA LEU A 75 -19.87 -16.10 7.69
C LEU A 75 -20.35 -15.96 6.23
N ALA A 76 -19.44 -15.61 5.31
CA ALA A 76 -19.78 -15.46 3.90
C ALA A 76 -20.38 -16.75 3.31
N LYS A 77 -19.80 -17.92 3.64
CA LYS A 77 -20.35 -19.22 3.25
C LYS A 77 -21.75 -19.43 3.84
N ARG A 78 -21.90 -19.21 5.14
CA ARG A 78 -23.18 -19.45 5.86
C ARG A 78 -24.33 -18.61 5.32
N VAL A 79 -24.10 -17.35 4.98
CA VAL A 79 -25.15 -16.45 4.48
C VAL A 79 -25.42 -16.58 2.98
N SER A 80 -24.53 -17.25 2.24
CA SER A 80 -24.63 -17.40 0.79
C SER A 80 -25.03 -18.81 0.34
N ASP A 81 -24.92 -19.81 1.22
CA ASP A 81 -25.32 -21.19 0.94
C ASP A 81 -26.84 -21.34 1.09
N PRO A 82 -27.58 -21.71 0.03
CA PRO A 82 -29.03 -21.92 0.11
C PRO A 82 -29.45 -23.09 1.01
N ARG A 83 -28.53 -23.98 1.39
CA ARG A 83 -28.77 -25.09 2.32
C ARG A 83 -28.55 -24.72 3.78
N SER A 84 -28.10 -23.50 4.06
CA SER A 84 -27.83 -23.01 5.40
C SER A 84 -29.08 -22.38 6.01
N ASP A 85 -29.31 -22.63 7.30
CA ASP A 85 -30.42 -22.01 8.05
C ASP A 85 -30.31 -20.47 8.09
N SER A 86 -29.10 -19.93 7.93
CA SER A 86 -28.86 -18.48 7.88
C SER A 86 -28.72 -17.94 6.46
N TYR A 87 -29.28 -18.62 5.45
CA TYR A 87 -29.25 -18.14 4.07
C TYR A 87 -29.89 -16.75 3.95
N ARG A 88 -29.19 -15.82 3.29
CA ARG A 88 -29.56 -14.39 3.14
C ARG A 88 -29.65 -13.61 4.46
N GLU A 89 -29.18 -14.15 5.58
CA GLU A 89 -29.07 -13.41 6.85
C GLU A 89 -27.78 -12.59 6.90
N PHE A 90 -27.75 -11.48 6.14
CA PHE A 90 -26.57 -10.62 6.08
C PHE A 90 -26.40 -9.79 7.37
N VAL A 91 -25.15 -9.66 7.83
CA VAL A 91 -24.80 -8.73 8.90
C VAL A 91 -24.64 -7.30 8.37
N SER A 92 -24.90 -6.31 9.22
CA SER A 92 -24.61 -4.92 8.88
C SER A 92 -23.11 -4.68 8.63
N ALA A 93 -22.77 -3.68 7.80
CA ALA A 93 -21.37 -3.32 7.55
C ALA A 93 -20.62 -2.92 8.84
N ALA A 94 -21.31 -2.28 9.79
CA ALA A 94 -20.74 -1.91 11.08
C ALA A 94 -20.39 -3.15 11.93
N GLU A 95 -21.23 -4.18 11.88
CA GLU A 95 -21.02 -5.44 12.56
C GLU A 95 -19.90 -6.27 11.94
N PHE A 96 -19.89 -6.39 10.60
CA PHE A 96 -18.81 -7.04 9.88
C PHE A 96 -17.45 -6.42 10.26
N ARG A 97 -17.37 -5.08 10.24
CA ARG A 97 -16.16 -4.35 10.63
C ARG A 97 -15.77 -4.61 12.09
N ARG A 98 -16.73 -4.57 13.01
CA ARG A 98 -16.48 -4.81 14.44
C ARG A 98 -15.90 -6.20 14.70
N ARG A 99 -16.41 -7.21 13.98
CA ARG A 99 -16.01 -8.61 14.12
C ARG A 99 -14.69 -8.90 13.40
N PHE A 100 -14.54 -8.51 12.13
CA PHE A 100 -13.48 -9.01 11.26
C PHE A 100 -12.40 -7.99 10.87
N SER A 101 -12.62 -6.68 11.00
CA SER A 101 -11.62 -5.66 10.63
C SER A 101 -10.73 -5.25 11.82
N TRP A 102 -9.62 -4.60 11.52
CA TRP A 102 -8.74 -3.99 12.52
C TRP A 102 -9.31 -2.69 13.07
N ARG A 103 -9.06 -2.41 14.36
CA ARG A 103 -9.42 -1.13 14.98
C ARG A 103 -8.42 -0.05 14.57
N ARG A 104 -8.86 1.21 14.49
CA ARG A 104 -7.99 2.36 14.16
C ARG A 104 -6.71 2.41 14.99
N GLN A 105 -6.81 2.14 16.29
CA GLN A 105 -5.65 2.10 17.20
C GLN A 105 -4.62 1.02 16.84
N GLN A 106 -5.08 -0.14 16.34
CA GLN A 106 -4.22 -1.25 15.94
C GLN A 106 -3.52 -1.00 14.60
N ILE A 107 -4.05 -0.10 13.77
CA ILE A 107 -3.46 0.29 12.47
C ILE A 107 -2.34 1.33 12.65
N ARG A 108 -2.32 2.07 13.77
CA ARG A 108 -1.31 3.12 14.06
C ARG A 108 0.16 2.69 13.83
N PRO A 109 0.60 1.45 14.15
CA PRO A 109 1.95 1.02 13.84
C PRO A 109 2.30 1.07 12.35
N VAL A 110 1.35 0.75 11.47
CA VAL A 110 1.52 0.83 10.01
C VAL A 110 1.69 2.28 9.58
N ALA A 111 0.82 3.18 10.09
CA ALA A 111 0.91 4.60 9.78
C ALA A 111 2.22 5.23 10.29
N ARG A 112 2.67 4.89 11.51
CA ARG A 112 3.96 5.35 12.05
C ARG A 112 5.14 4.86 11.23
N TRP A 113 5.10 3.61 10.78
CA TRP A 113 6.15 3.04 9.95
C TRP A 113 6.26 3.79 8.62
N LEU A 114 5.16 4.03 7.91
CA LEU A 114 5.17 4.78 6.66
C LEU A 114 5.68 6.22 6.86
N ARG A 115 5.22 6.91 7.93
CA ARG A 115 5.69 8.27 8.25
C ARG A 115 7.18 8.35 8.56
N LYS A 116 7.79 7.27 9.08
CA LYS A 116 9.25 7.20 9.30
C LYS A 116 10.04 7.34 7.99
N TYR A 117 9.44 6.97 6.87
CA TYR A 117 10.03 7.09 5.53
C TYR A 117 9.59 8.36 4.80
N GLY A 118 9.05 9.37 5.49
CA GLY A 118 8.66 10.65 4.87
C GLY A 118 7.25 10.70 4.27
N MET A 119 6.52 9.58 4.28
CA MET A 119 5.20 9.50 3.64
C MET A 119 4.08 10.11 4.49
N GLU A 120 3.15 10.78 3.81
CA GLU A 120 1.90 11.25 4.38
C GLU A 120 0.89 10.09 4.45
N VAL A 121 0.30 9.89 5.62
CA VAL A 121 -0.69 8.81 5.83
C VAL A 121 -1.97 9.41 6.37
N GLY A 122 -3.06 9.21 5.62
CA GLY A 122 -4.40 9.65 5.97
C GLY A 122 -5.10 8.68 6.93
N ASP A 123 -6.39 8.92 7.15
CA ASP A 123 -7.21 8.03 7.97
C ASP A 123 -7.59 6.74 7.23
N PRO A 124 -7.62 5.59 7.93
CA PRO A 124 -8.11 4.36 7.33
C PRO A 124 -9.58 4.51 6.93
N THR A 125 -9.94 3.90 5.81
CA THR A 125 -11.31 3.93 5.29
C THR A 125 -12.31 3.37 6.31
N PRO A 126 -13.60 3.75 6.24
CA PRO A 126 -14.60 3.32 7.22
C PRO A 126 -14.72 1.81 7.38
N ASN A 127 -14.41 1.01 6.36
CA ASN A 127 -14.39 -0.46 6.41
C ASN A 127 -13.12 -1.05 7.06
N GLY A 128 -12.08 -0.24 7.29
CA GLY A 128 -10.82 -0.62 7.94
C GLY A 128 -9.90 -1.47 7.06
N VAL A 129 -10.13 -1.49 5.75
CA VAL A 129 -9.40 -2.34 4.79
C VAL A 129 -8.36 -1.54 4.00
N LEU A 130 -8.53 -0.23 3.82
CA LEU A 130 -7.60 0.60 3.07
C LEU A 130 -7.04 1.70 3.96
N LEU A 131 -5.73 1.91 3.85
CA LEU A 131 -5.04 3.03 4.46
C LEU A 131 -4.43 3.89 3.35
N PRO A 132 -5.00 5.07 3.04
CA PRO A 132 -4.47 5.97 2.04
C PRO A 132 -3.13 6.54 2.49
N ALA A 133 -2.15 6.52 1.59
CA ALA A 133 -0.84 7.10 1.79
C ALA A 133 -0.34 7.81 0.52
N LYS A 134 0.50 8.82 0.72
CA LYS A 134 1.17 9.57 -0.34
C LYS A 134 2.64 9.72 0.00
N GLY A 135 3.48 9.69 -1.03
CA GLY A 135 4.91 9.85 -0.89
C GLY A 135 5.57 9.94 -2.26
N THR A 136 6.89 10.01 -2.30
CA THR A 136 7.66 9.94 -3.54
C THR A 136 7.97 8.50 -3.92
N ALA A 137 8.42 8.27 -5.16
CA ALA A 137 8.86 6.95 -5.59
C ALA A 137 10.06 6.46 -4.76
N ALA A 138 11.03 7.33 -4.45
CA ALA A 138 12.18 6.98 -3.61
C ALA A 138 11.75 6.54 -2.20
N GLU A 139 10.84 7.27 -1.55
CA GLU A 139 10.32 6.91 -0.23
C GLU A 139 9.61 5.55 -0.23
N PHE A 140 8.84 5.27 -1.29
CA PHE A 140 8.15 4.00 -1.46
C PHE A 140 9.14 2.85 -1.65
N GLU A 141 10.11 3.01 -2.56
CA GLU A 141 11.14 2.01 -2.84
C GLU A 141 11.97 1.68 -1.59
N GLN A 142 12.35 2.69 -0.82
CA GLN A 142 13.06 2.51 0.46
C GLN A 142 12.19 1.83 1.52
N ALA A 143 10.93 2.23 1.64
CA ALA A 143 10.02 1.68 2.64
C ALA A 143 9.71 0.21 2.36
N PHE A 144 9.43 -0.14 1.11
CA PHE A 144 9.01 -1.49 0.71
C PHE A 144 10.15 -2.37 0.18
N ARG A 145 11.38 -1.86 0.09
CA ARG A 145 12.56 -2.54 -0.50
C ARG A 145 12.23 -3.15 -1.87
N THR A 146 11.73 -2.32 -2.76
CA THR A 146 11.43 -2.68 -4.15
C THR A 146 11.99 -1.62 -5.07
N GLN A 147 12.03 -1.91 -6.36
CA GLN A 147 12.18 -0.91 -7.42
C GLN A 147 10.86 -0.78 -8.18
N LEU A 148 10.54 0.43 -8.62
CA LEU A 148 9.38 0.72 -9.44
C LEU A 148 9.78 0.78 -10.93
N GLY A 149 8.85 0.38 -11.78
CA GLY A 149 8.95 0.48 -13.23
C GLY A 149 7.70 1.13 -13.80
N LEU A 150 7.88 1.78 -14.95
CA LEU A 150 6.78 2.22 -15.81
C LEU A 150 6.50 1.11 -16.80
N TYR A 151 5.24 0.70 -16.90
CA TYR A 151 4.77 -0.35 -17.78
C TYR A 151 3.66 0.17 -18.67
N ARG A 152 3.65 -0.25 -19.94
CA ARG A 152 2.52 0.03 -20.85
C ARG A 152 1.52 -1.11 -20.79
N ALA A 153 0.40 -0.90 -20.12
CA ALA A 153 -0.67 -1.87 -20.01
C ALA A 153 -2.03 -1.20 -20.19
N PHE A 154 -2.97 -1.90 -20.85
CA PHE A 154 -4.32 -1.38 -21.11
C PHE A 154 -4.34 -0.02 -21.85
N GLY A 155 -3.36 0.24 -22.70
CA GLY A 155 -3.20 1.51 -23.41
C GLY A 155 -2.80 2.70 -22.52
N GLN A 156 -2.34 2.44 -21.30
CA GLN A 156 -1.91 3.45 -20.32
C GLN A 156 -0.51 3.13 -19.78
N GLU A 157 0.18 4.16 -19.31
CA GLU A 157 1.41 3.98 -18.54
C GLU A 157 1.06 3.80 -17.06
N LEU A 158 1.43 2.64 -16.51
CA LEU A 158 1.17 2.24 -15.13
C LEU A 158 2.48 2.09 -14.38
N VAL A 159 2.48 2.50 -13.12
CA VAL A 159 3.59 2.27 -12.20
C VAL A 159 3.37 0.95 -11.47
N ALA A 160 4.35 0.06 -11.50
CA ALA A 160 4.33 -1.18 -10.74
C ALA A 160 5.69 -1.51 -10.11
N ALA A 161 5.67 -2.35 -9.09
CA ALA A 161 6.87 -2.89 -8.48
C ALA A 161 7.47 -4.01 -9.35
N ARG A 162 8.78 -3.96 -9.57
CA ARG A 162 9.55 -4.98 -10.31
C ARG A 162 9.73 -6.27 -9.50
N SER A 163 9.75 -6.13 -8.17
CA SER A 163 9.98 -7.23 -7.23
C SER A 163 8.88 -7.27 -6.15
N PRO A 164 8.70 -8.41 -5.47
CA PRO A 164 7.75 -8.52 -4.37
C PRO A 164 8.04 -7.48 -3.28
N LEU A 165 7.00 -6.79 -2.82
CA LEU A 165 7.13 -5.83 -1.74
C LEU A 165 7.55 -6.53 -0.45
N SER A 166 8.51 -5.96 0.26
CA SER A 166 8.95 -6.42 1.58
C SER A 166 8.42 -5.47 2.64
N VAL A 167 7.95 -5.98 3.78
CA VAL A 167 7.48 -5.16 4.92
C VAL A 167 8.03 -5.69 6.24
N PRO A 168 8.23 -4.85 7.28
CA PRO A 168 8.63 -5.35 8.60
C PRO A 168 7.65 -6.38 9.15
N ARG A 169 8.15 -7.46 9.76
CA ARG A 169 7.31 -8.57 10.25
C ARG A 169 6.22 -8.13 11.24
N ARG A 170 6.49 -7.07 12.01
CA ARG A 170 5.53 -6.43 12.93
C ARG A 170 4.26 -5.92 12.22
N VAL A 171 4.37 -5.49 10.97
CA VAL A 171 3.24 -4.99 10.17
C VAL A 171 2.77 -6.00 9.11
N ALA A 172 3.59 -6.99 8.76
CA ALA A 172 3.27 -8.03 7.77
C ALA A 172 1.98 -8.81 8.04
N ARG A 173 1.61 -9.00 9.32
CA ARG A 173 0.33 -9.65 9.68
C ARG A 173 -0.90 -8.83 9.29
N MET A 174 -0.75 -7.51 9.21
CA MET A 174 -1.82 -6.58 8.87
C MET A 174 -1.81 -6.21 7.39
N VAL A 175 -0.62 -6.03 6.80
CA VAL A 175 -0.49 -5.57 5.41
C VAL A 175 -0.54 -6.77 4.46
N ARG A 176 -1.48 -6.75 3.51
CA ARG A 176 -1.60 -7.76 2.45
C ARG A 176 -0.94 -7.34 1.15
N GLY A 177 -0.78 -6.04 0.94
CA GLY A 177 -0.19 -5.47 -0.26
C GLY A 177 -0.47 -3.98 -0.36
N THR A 178 -0.15 -3.40 -1.50
CA THR A 178 -0.47 -2.02 -1.84
C THR A 178 -1.18 -1.98 -3.18
N ILE A 179 -2.14 -1.09 -3.33
CA ILE A 179 -2.79 -0.81 -4.61
C ILE A 179 -2.61 0.66 -4.92
N GLY A 180 -2.01 0.95 -6.07
CA GLY A 180 -1.90 2.30 -6.60
C GLY A 180 -3.12 2.63 -7.46
N VAL A 181 -3.66 3.83 -7.30
CA VAL A 181 -4.55 4.40 -8.33
C VAL A 181 -3.62 5.14 -9.29
N PRO A 182 -3.43 4.67 -10.54
CA PRO A 182 -2.61 5.41 -11.47
C PRO A 182 -3.27 6.76 -11.73
N ARG A 183 -2.59 7.85 -11.38
CA ARG A 183 -2.81 9.10 -12.10
C ARG A 183 -2.01 9.01 -13.40
N GLY A 184 -2.62 8.35 -14.38
CA GLY A 184 -2.45 8.85 -15.73
C GLY A 184 -3.01 10.27 -15.70
N ALA A 185 -2.14 11.27 -15.80
CA ALA A 185 -2.61 12.59 -16.18
C ALA A 185 -3.21 12.43 -17.57
N CYS A 186 -4.50 12.12 -17.66
CA CYS A 186 -5.28 12.52 -18.81
C CYS A 186 -5.17 14.04 -18.78
N LYS A 187 -4.20 14.59 -19.53
CA LYS A 187 -4.22 16.00 -19.88
C LYS A 187 -5.62 16.21 -20.43
N PRO A 188 -6.49 17.02 -19.79
CA PRO A 188 -7.70 17.41 -20.46
C PRO A 188 -7.22 18.16 -21.69
N GLY A 189 -7.30 17.53 -22.86
CA GLY A 189 -7.19 18.24 -24.12
C GLY A 189 -8.15 19.43 -24.03
N PRO A 190 -7.76 20.61 -24.53
CA PRO A 190 -8.57 21.81 -24.38
C PRO A 190 -9.99 21.45 -24.80
N ARG A 191 -10.93 21.52 -23.85
CA ARG A 191 -12.34 21.47 -24.17
C ARG A 191 -12.58 22.74 -24.98
N ARG A 192 -12.39 22.64 -26.30
CA ARG A 192 -12.99 23.59 -27.23
C ARG A 192 -14.47 23.42 -27.00
N PHE A 193 -15.03 24.24 -26.12
CA PHE A 193 -16.45 24.50 -26.12
C PHE A 193 -16.76 24.90 -27.55
N ALA A 194 -17.39 23.98 -28.30
CA ALA A 194 -17.90 24.30 -29.62
C ALA A 194 -18.81 25.51 -29.42
N ASP A 195 -18.38 26.65 -29.96
CA ASP A 195 -19.13 27.89 -29.95
C ASP A 195 -20.54 27.62 -30.51
N ARG A 196 -21.55 28.29 -29.94
CA ARG A 196 -22.95 28.15 -30.33
C ARG A 196 -23.18 28.40 -31.83
N ARG A 197 -22.26 29.09 -32.52
CA ARG A 197 -22.33 29.31 -33.97
C ARG A 197 -22.09 28.04 -34.80
N ASP A 198 -21.33 27.06 -34.29
CA ASP A 198 -20.98 25.85 -35.05
C ASP A 198 -22.11 24.81 -35.08
N ARG A 199 -22.98 24.83 -34.04
CA ARG A 199 -24.20 23.99 -34.00
C ARG A 199 -25.21 24.31 -35.10
N ARG A 200 -25.20 25.53 -35.66
CA ARG A 200 -26.07 25.89 -36.80
C ARG A 200 -25.55 25.35 -38.13
N ARG A 201 -24.24 25.12 -38.28
CA ARG A 201 -23.66 24.50 -39.49
C ARG A 201 -23.90 23.00 -39.54
N LEU A 202 -23.73 22.31 -38.41
CA LEU A 202 -23.92 20.85 -38.32
C LEU A 202 -25.39 20.40 -38.38
N ARG A 203 -26.35 21.31 -38.22
CA ARG A 203 -27.79 21.05 -38.45
C ARG A 203 -28.22 21.10 -39.92
N ARG A 204 -27.37 21.62 -40.82
CA ARG A 204 -27.65 21.66 -42.28
C ARG A 204 -27.10 20.46 -43.04
N SER A 205 -26.12 19.75 -42.48
CA SER A 205 -25.66 18.46 -42.98
C SER A 205 -26.50 17.35 -42.36
N GLY A 206 -27.51 16.88 -43.09
CA GLY A 206 -28.44 15.84 -42.65
C GLY A 206 -27.75 14.52 -42.31
N CYS A 207 -27.39 14.34 -41.05
CA CYS A 207 -27.17 13.02 -40.45
C CYS A 207 -28.32 12.75 -39.48
N PRO A 208 -29.05 11.62 -39.63
CA PRO A 208 -30.19 11.31 -38.78
C PRO A 208 -29.75 11.11 -37.33
N SER A 209 -30.27 11.97 -36.48
CA SER A 209 -30.17 11.91 -35.03
C SER A 209 -30.98 10.75 -34.47
N ARG A 210 -30.31 9.74 -33.92
CA ARG A 210 -30.83 8.93 -32.81
C ARG A 210 -29.89 9.06 -31.62
N PRO A 211 -30.22 9.84 -30.58
CA PRO A 211 -29.58 9.65 -29.29
C PRO A 211 -30.19 8.38 -28.66
N CYS A 212 -29.39 7.32 -28.53
CA CYS A 212 -29.68 6.30 -27.52
C CYS A 212 -29.60 6.99 -26.15
N ALA A 213 -30.76 7.34 -25.63
CA ALA A 213 -30.93 7.76 -24.24
C ALA A 213 -30.60 6.56 -23.33
N ALA A 214 -29.35 6.47 -22.88
CA ALA A 214 -29.02 5.68 -21.71
C ALA A 214 -29.50 6.46 -20.48
N ARG A 215 -30.58 5.97 -19.85
CA ARG A 215 -31.10 6.43 -18.57
C ARG A 215 -29.97 6.46 -17.52
N PRO A 216 -29.94 7.43 -16.60
CA PRO A 216 -29.14 7.30 -15.39
C PRO A 216 -29.82 6.27 -14.49
N THR A 217 -29.39 5.01 -14.57
CA THR A 217 -29.74 4.03 -13.55
C THR A 217 -28.92 4.37 -12.31
N SER A 218 -29.58 4.96 -11.33
CA SER A 218 -29.11 5.01 -9.95
C SER A 218 -28.77 3.59 -9.49
N LEU A 219 -27.47 3.30 -9.39
CA LEU A 219 -26.97 2.10 -8.74
C LEU A 219 -26.79 2.40 -7.25
N PRO A 220 -27.58 1.81 -6.34
CA PRO A 220 -27.20 1.78 -4.95
C PRO A 220 -25.95 0.92 -4.82
N ALA A 221 -24.88 1.51 -4.30
CA ALA A 221 -23.65 0.85 -3.94
C ALA A 221 -23.94 -0.36 -3.04
N THR A 222 -23.94 -1.56 -3.63
CA THR A 222 -24.01 -2.80 -2.87
C THR A 222 -22.59 -3.25 -2.58
N THR A 223 -22.23 -3.15 -1.30
CA THR A 223 -20.96 -3.54 -0.67
C THR A 223 -20.52 -4.99 -0.96
N ALA A 224 -21.36 -5.79 -1.61
CA ALA A 224 -21.13 -7.19 -1.96
C ALA A 224 -20.09 -7.40 -3.07
N SER A 225 -20.02 -6.51 -4.07
CA SER A 225 -19.10 -6.72 -5.22
C SER A 225 -17.63 -6.53 -4.86
N ILE A 226 -17.32 -5.68 -3.87
CA ILE A 226 -15.96 -5.48 -3.38
C ILE A 226 -15.51 -6.67 -2.51
N LEU A 227 -16.44 -7.32 -1.81
CA LEU A 227 -16.12 -8.48 -0.97
C LEU A 227 -15.86 -9.75 -1.79
N LEU A 228 -16.60 -9.97 -2.90
CA LEU A 228 -16.34 -11.11 -3.80
C LEU A 228 -15.01 -10.97 -4.55
N ALA A 229 -14.65 -9.76 -4.99
CA ALA A 229 -13.36 -9.52 -5.66
C ALA A 229 -12.13 -9.70 -4.75
N LEU A 230 -12.29 -9.54 -3.42
CA LEU A 230 -11.22 -9.76 -2.44
C LEU A 230 -11.14 -11.20 -1.92
N LEU A 231 -12.18 -12.01 -2.10
CA LEU A 231 -12.26 -13.40 -1.63
C LEU A 231 -12.08 -14.45 -2.74
N GLY A 232 -12.22 -14.06 -4.01
CA GLY A 232 -12.04 -14.90 -5.19
C GLY A 232 -10.72 -14.66 -5.92
N SER A 233 -9.60 -15.02 -5.32
CA SER A 233 -8.38 -15.32 -6.08
C SER A 233 -7.71 -16.54 -5.47
N ARG A 234 -7.71 -17.62 -6.27
CA ARG A 234 -7.06 -18.92 -6.11
C ARG A 234 -7.75 -19.93 -5.17
N GLY A 235 -8.62 -20.71 -5.79
CA GLY A 235 -8.64 -22.17 -5.75
C GLY A 235 -8.74 -22.64 -7.19
#